data_AF-A0A975NR75-F1
#
_entry.id   AF-A0A975NR75-F1
#
_cell.length_a   1.000
_cell.length_b   1.000
_cell.length_c   1.000
_cell.angle_alpha   90.00
_cell.angle_beta   90.00
_cell.angle_gamma   90.00
#
_symmetry.space_group_name_H-M   'P 1'
#
loop_
_entity.id
_entity.type
_entity.pdbx_description
1 polymer ?
#
loop_
_entity_poly.entity_id
_entity_poly.type
_entity_poly.pdbx_seq_one_letter_code
_entity_poly.pdbx_strand_id
1 'polypeptide(L)'
;MTTVRQALVGCSFLIASTIFAQAADPIKLRVADSFPKGHFLVKLILEPWMEGVTKRTNGAVIFEHYPAQQLGKAADMLKLTQTGVADIGYVAPGYTSDKMPVSEVAMLPGAFAHSCQGTLAYWKLARSGVIAQQDYASNNIRLLLAVSLPQYRIFTVSKPVKDVADVAGLKLRSTGGAQDLTLRAIGAVPVRMAAPDAYESLSRGTMDGLLFPLESVVAYGADKLVKHATDGLGFGSFVVSYSISDTAWKKLTPEIQKAMTDVAEEIIPSACQEVQKADATTKQKLEAAGVHFETLQPEKFKDLMKGVNKTWAEGLDSRGKHGSDALKEFEAAAAAIPAK
;
A
#
# COMPACT_ATOMS: atom_id res chain seq x y z
N MET A 1 -87.73 -16.91 46.11
CA MET A 1 -86.99 -15.88 45.35
C MET A 1 -85.52 -16.08 45.66
N THR A 2 -84.79 -16.64 44.70
CA THR A 2 -83.39 -17.05 44.83
C THR A 2 -82.56 -16.26 43.83
N THR A 3 -81.24 -16.21 44.08
CA THR A 3 -80.13 -15.81 43.19
C THR A 3 -79.79 -14.33 43.10
N VAL A 4 -78.52 -13.89 43.02
CA VAL A 4 -77.16 -14.48 43.12
C VAL A 4 -76.22 -13.28 43.33
N ARG A 5 -75.20 -13.39 44.20
CA ARG A 5 -74.12 -12.38 44.35
C ARG A 5 -73.01 -12.67 43.31
N GLN A 6 -72.69 -11.70 42.46
CA GLN A 6 -71.55 -11.75 41.54
C GLN A 6 -70.30 -11.17 42.22
N ALA A 7 -69.19 -11.92 42.18
CA ALA A 7 -67.87 -11.47 42.58
C ALA A 7 -67.08 -11.03 41.33
N LEU A 8 -66.56 -9.80 41.32
CA LEU A 8 -65.64 -9.32 40.29
C LEU A 8 -64.21 -9.71 40.65
N VAL A 9 -63.58 -10.51 39.77
CA VAL A 9 -62.15 -10.81 39.79
C VAL A 9 -61.47 -9.81 38.85
N GLY A 10 -60.64 -8.92 39.40
CA GLY A 10 -59.84 -7.96 38.64
C GLY A 10 -58.56 -8.60 38.10
N CYS A 11 -58.52 -8.86 36.78
CA CYS A 11 -57.29 -9.21 36.06
C CYS A 11 -56.42 -7.96 35.87
N SER A 12 -55.29 -7.89 36.58
CA SER A 12 -54.24 -6.89 36.31
C SER A 12 -53.38 -7.37 35.15
N PHE A 13 -53.49 -6.72 33.98
CA PHE A 13 -52.60 -6.93 32.85
C PHE A 13 -51.27 -6.21 33.10
N LEU A 14 -50.22 -6.96 33.42
CA LEU A 14 -48.83 -6.50 33.36
C LEU A 14 -48.43 -6.38 31.88
N ILE A 15 -48.39 -5.14 31.36
CA ILE A 15 -47.82 -4.85 30.05
C ILE A 15 -46.29 -4.92 30.19
N ALA A 16 -45.71 -6.06 29.82
CA ALA A 16 -44.28 -6.20 29.67
C ALA A 16 -43.85 -5.44 28.41
N SER A 17 -43.34 -4.22 28.59
CA SER A 17 -42.72 -3.43 27.54
C SER A 17 -41.42 -4.11 27.09
N THR A 18 -41.50 -5.00 26.10
CA THR A 18 -40.31 -5.48 25.38
C THR A 18 -39.74 -4.32 24.57
N ILE A 19 -38.75 -3.63 25.13
CA ILE A 19 -37.90 -2.73 24.37
C ILE A 19 -37.11 -3.62 23.40
N PHE A 20 -37.60 -3.75 22.17
CA PHE A 20 -36.77 -4.24 21.08
C PHE A 20 -35.66 -3.21 20.90
N ALA A 21 -34.44 -3.57 21.30
CA ALA A 21 -33.25 -2.80 20.94
C ALA A 21 -33.18 -2.79 19.41
N GLN A 22 -33.55 -1.66 18.81
CA GLN A 22 -33.39 -1.45 17.37
C GLN A 22 -31.89 -1.49 17.11
N ALA A 23 -31.42 -2.52 16.39
CA ALA A 23 -30.04 -2.60 15.97
C ALA A 23 -29.73 -1.33 15.16
N ALA A 24 -28.74 -0.56 15.60
CA ALA A 24 -28.33 0.64 14.89
C ALA A 24 -27.90 0.27 13.47
N ASP A 25 -28.21 1.14 12.50
CA ASP A 25 -27.76 0.93 11.12
C ASP A 25 -26.23 0.79 11.08
N PRO A 26 -25.69 -0.16 10.30
CA PRO A 26 -24.25 -0.34 10.19
C PRO A 26 -23.52 0.94 9.77
N ILE A 27 -22.37 1.20 10.40
CA ILE A 27 -21.44 2.22 9.91
C ILE A 27 -20.87 1.73 8.59
N LYS A 28 -21.17 2.47 7.53
CA LYS A 28 -20.72 2.17 6.18
C LYS A 28 -19.53 3.05 5.82
N LEU A 29 -18.37 2.44 5.58
CA LEU A 29 -17.13 3.14 5.23
C LEU A 29 -16.81 2.97 3.75
N ARG A 30 -16.63 4.09 3.05
CA ARG A 30 -16.25 4.10 1.63
C ARG A 30 -14.74 3.95 1.51
N VAL A 31 -14.30 2.97 0.73
CA VAL A 31 -12.90 2.64 0.47
C VAL A 31 -12.55 3.03 -0.96
N ALA A 32 -11.78 4.10 -1.15
CA ALA A 32 -11.26 4.48 -2.46
C ALA A 32 -9.95 3.75 -2.74
N ASP A 33 -9.86 3.07 -3.90
CA ASP A 33 -8.71 2.24 -4.23
C ASP A 33 -8.25 2.45 -5.67
N SER A 34 -6.93 2.59 -5.85
CA SER A 34 -6.34 2.74 -7.18
C SER A 34 -6.13 1.40 -7.88
N PHE A 35 -6.08 0.29 -7.14
CA PHE A 35 -5.89 -1.02 -7.75
C PHE A 35 -7.16 -1.50 -8.47
N PRO A 36 -7.02 -2.24 -9.58
CA PRO A 36 -8.15 -2.98 -10.13
C PRO A 36 -8.60 -4.04 -9.11
N LYS A 37 -9.90 -4.38 -9.12
CA LYS A 37 -10.49 -5.36 -8.19
C LYS A 37 -9.73 -6.70 -8.16
N GLY A 38 -9.18 -7.12 -9.30
CA GLY A 38 -8.43 -8.38 -9.42
C GLY A 38 -6.99 -8.35 -8.91
N HIS A 39 -6.46 -7.20 -8.47
CA HIS A 39 -5.08 -7.05 -8.05
C HIS A 39 -4.75 -7.91 -6.82
N PHE A 40 -3.56 -8.52 -6.79
CA PHE A 40 -3.19 -9.48 -5.76
C PHE A 40 -3.26 -8.90 -4.34
N LEU A 41 -2.85 -7.64 -4.12
CA LEU A 41 -2.94 -6.99 -2.81
C LEU A 41 -4.37 -6.72 -2.33
N VAL A 42 -5.33 -6.56 -3.25
CA VAL A 42 -6.74 -6.44 -2.86
C VAL A 42 -7.19 -7.76 -2.22
N LYS A 43 -6.87 -8.88 -2.87
CA LYS A 43 -7.22 -10.23 -2.42
C LYS A 43 -6.47 -10.69 -1.17
N LEU A 44 -5.18 -10.36 -1.06
CA LEU A 44 -4.34 -10.82 0.04
C LEU A 44 -4.49 -9.98 1.31
N ILE A 45 -5.01 -8.75 1.20
CA ILE A 45 -4.93 -7.76 2.29
C ILE A 45 -6.25 -7.06 2.49
N LEU A 46 -6.70 -6.28 1.49
CA LEU A 46 -7.83 -5.37 1.69
C LEU A 46 -9.14 -6.15 1.93
N GLU A 47 -9.44 -7.13 1.11
CA GLU A 47 -10.63 -7.98 1.25
C GLU A 47 -10.64 -8.75 2.58
N PRO A 48 -9.58 -9.52 2.95
CA PRO A 48 -9.51 -10.18 4.25
C PRO A 48 -9.63 -9.23 5.44
N TRP A 49 -9.06 -8.03 5.35
CA TRP A 49 -9.19 -7.02 6.39
C TRP A 49 -10.63 -6.53 6.54
N MET A 50 -11.27 -6.14 5.44
CA MET A 50 -12.67 -5.67 5.45
C MET A 50 -13.62 -6.74 5.97
N GLU A 51 -13.46 -7.99 5.54
CA GLU A 51 -14.23 -9.14 6.01
C GLU A 51 -13.99 -9.40 7.50
N GLY A 52 -12.72 -9.39 7.94
CA GLY A 52 -12.33 -9.60 9.32
C GLY A 52 -12.92 -8.55 10.26
N VAL A 53 -12.88 -7.27 9.86
CA VAL A 53 -13.47 -6.16 10.64
C VAL A 53 -14.99 -6.27 10.69
N THR A 54 -15.65 -6.56 9.57
CA THR A 54 -17.10 -6.76 9.52
C THR A 54 -17.52 -7.89 10.47
N LYS A 55 -16.78 -9.02 10.45
CA LYS A 55 -17.03 -10.16 11.34
C LYS A 55 -16.77 -9.81 12.81
N ARG A 56 -15.62 -9.19 13.13
CA ARG A 56 -15.23 -8.84 14.51
C ARG A 56 -16.20 -7.85 15.17
N THR A 57 -16.83 -7.01 14.36
CA THR A 57 -17.83 -6.02 14.79
C THR A 57 -19.27 -6.53 14.70
N ASN A 58 -19.49 -7.82 14.40
CA ASN A 58 -20.82 -8.41 14.20
C ASN A 58 -21.69 -7.63 13.19
N GLY A 59 -21.08 -7.10 12.13
CA GLY A 59 -21.75 -6.32 11.09
C GLY A 59 -21.99 -4.86 11.43
N ALA A 60 -21.55 -4.36 12.60
CA ALA A 60 -21.68 -2.94 12.95
C ALA A 60 -20.83 -2.02 12.05
N VAL A 61 -19.79 -2.55 11.42
CA VAL A 61 -19.04 -1.87 10.35
C VAL A 61 -19.12 -2.69 9.08
N ILE A 62 -19.45 -2.04 7.97
CA ILE A 62 -19.43 -2.59 6.62
C ILE A 62 -18.68 -1.65 5.67
N PHE A 63 -18.22 -2.16 4.54
CA PHE A 63 -17.39 -1.41 3.58
C PHE A 63 -18.05 -1.33 2.21
N GLU A 64 -17.92 -0.16 1.57
CA GLU A 64 -18.18 0.03 0.15
C GLU A 64 -16.85 0.25 -0.57
N HIS A 65 -16.39 -0.76 -1.32
CA HIS A 65 -15.12 -0.71 -2.04
C HIS A 65 -15.31 -0.13 -3.45
N TYR A 66 -14.59 0.94 -3.74
CA TYR A 66 -14.54 1.63 -5.02
C TYR A 66 -13.16 1.43 -5.67
N PRO A 67 -12.91 0.29 -6.34
CA PRO A 67 -11.63 -0.03 -6.98
C PRO A 67 -11.41 0.77 -8.25
N ALA A 68 -10.24 0.57 -8.87
CA ALA A 68 -9.90 1.05 -10.21
C ALA A 68 -10.09 2.57 -10.38
N GLN A 69 -9.74 3.35 -9.36
CA GLN A 69 -9.84 4.82 -9.39
C GLN A 69 -11.27 5.36 -9.58
N GLN A 70 -12.30 4.59 -9.20
CA GLN A 70 -13.71 5.00 -9.35
C GLN A 70 -14.05 6.32 -8.65
N LEU A 71 -13.41 6.62 -7.51
CA LEU A 71 -13.62 7.88 -6.77
C LEU A 71 -12.61 8.97 -7.11
N GLY A 72 -11.56 8.67 -7.86
CA GLY A 72 -10.53 9.62 -8.28
C GLY A 72 -9.18 8.96 -8.58
N LYS A 73 -8.23 9.75 -9.10
CA LYS A 73 -6.93 9.23 -9.54
C LYS A 73 -6.05 8.87 -8.33
N ALA A 74 -5.05 8.00 -8.55
CA ALA A 74 -4.14 7.54 -7.49
C ALA A 74 -3.45 8.69 -6.73
N ALA A 75 -3.10 9.77 -7.44
CA ALA A 75 -2.48 10.96 -6.86
C ALA A 75 -3.44 11.77 -5.98
N ASP A 76 -4.76 11.65 -6.20
CA ASP A 76 -5.77 12.40 -5.45
C ASP A 76 -6.21 11.69 -4.16
N MET A 77 -5.85 10.42 -3.98
CA MET A 77 -6.37 9.57 -2.90
C MET A 77 -6.12 10.16 -1.51
N LEU A 78 -4.95 10.75 -1.27
CA LEU A 78 -4.66 11.43 0.00
C LEU A 78 -5.68 12.55 0.27
N LYS A 79 -5.95 13.38 -0.75
CA LYS A 79 -6.89 14.50 -0.64
C LYS A 79 -8.32 14.01 -0.45
N LEU A 80 -8.72 12.96 -1.16
CA LEU A 80 -10.04 12.34 -1.03
C LEU A 80 -10.28 11.78 0.37
N THR A 81 -9.26 11.15 0.97
CA THR A 81 -9.31 10.68 2.36
C THR A 81 -9.39 11.86 3.33
N GLN A 82 -8.51 12.85 3.20
CA GLN A 82 -8.47 14.02 4.09
C GLN A 82 -9.78 14.81 4.12
N THR A 83 -10.45 14.92 2.97
CA THR A 83 -11.71 15.66 2.83
C THR A 83 -12.95 14.84 3.19
N GLY A 84 -12.78 13.53 3.44
CA GLY A 84 -13.91 12.64 3.73
C GLY A 84 -14.78 12.33 2.52
N VAL A 85 -14.29 12.55 1.30
CA VAL A 85 -14.94 12.01 0.08
C VAL A 85 -14.86 10.49 0.08
N ALA A 86 -13.73 9.96 0.52
CA ALA A 86 -13.58 8.57 0.94
C ALA A 86 -13.26 8.53 2.43
N ASP A 87 -13.81 7.56 3.15
CA ASP A 87 -13.49 7.39 4.57
C ASP A 87 -12.11 6.75 4.71
N ILE A 88 -11.81 5.77 3.87
CA ILE A 88 -10.53 5.07 3.75
C ILE A 88 -10.03 5.23 2.32
N GLY A 89 -8.74 5.55 2.14
CA GLY A 89 -8.12 5.61 0.82
C GLY A 89 -6.85 4.77 0.71
N TYR A 90 -6.62 4.22 -0.48
CA TYR A 90 -5.31 3.77 -0.94
C TYR A 90 -4.38 4.98 -1.07
N VAL A 91 -3.57 5.26 -0.05
CA VAL A 91 -2.65 6.38 -0.03
C VAL A 91 -1.25 5.84 -0.25
N ALA A 92 -0.73 5.98 -1.47
CA ALA A 92 0.61 5.53 -1.79
C ALA A 92 1.62 6.69 -1.73
N PRO A 93 2.63 6.65 -0.83
CA PRO A 93 3.56 7.75 -0.63
C PRO A 93 4.26 8.23 -1.91
N GLY A 94 4.68 7.30 -2.77
CA GLY A 94 5.35 7.65 -4.04
C GLY A 94 4.49 8.52 -4.98
N TYR A 95 3.16 8.42 -4.93
CA TYR A 95 2.26 9.26 -5.73
C TYR A 95 1.97 10.62 -5.09
N THR A 96 2.32 10.80 -3.82
CA THR A 96 2.05 12.00 -3.01
C THR A 96 3.30 12.46 -2.27
N SER A 97 4.45 12.34 -2.92
CA SER A 97 5.77 12.52 -2.30
C SER A 97 6.08 13.95 -1.84
N ASP A 98 5.30 14.94 -2.25
CA ASP A 98 5.35 16.29 -1.71
C ASP A 98 4.71 16.37 -0.31
N LYS A 99 3.75 15.48 0.00
CA LYS A 99 3.03 15.41 1.27
C LYS A 99 3.50 14.31 2.19
N MET A 100 3.93 13.17 1.63
CA MET A 100 4.43 12.01 2.36
C MET A 100 5.86 11.61 1.95
N PRO A 101 6.84 12.54 2.03
CA PRO A 101 8.19 12.27 1.56
C PRO A 101 8.98 11.31 2.46
N VAL A 102 8.70 11.25 3.77
CA VAL A 102 9.47 10.45 4.74
C VAL A 102 9.16 8.96 4.62
N SER A 103 7.91 8.64 4.27
CA SER A 103 7.42 7.30 3.97
C SER A 103 8.15 6.63 2.81
N GLU A 104 8.82 7.41 1.95
CA GLU A 104 9.63 6.86 0.84
C GLU A 104 10.90 6.14 1.31
N VAL A 105 11.25 6.19 2.61
CA VAL A 105 12.42 5.48 3.15
C VAL A 105 12.40 3.97 2.82
N ALA A 106 11.23 3.35 2.85
CA ALA A 106 11.05 1.95 2.49
C ALA A 106 11.09 1.70 0.97
N MET A 107 11.16 2.75 0.15
CA MET A 107 11.22 2.68 -1.31
C MET A 107 12.64 2.82 -1.84
N LEU A 108 13.60 3.17 -0.99
CA LEU A 108 15.01 3.34 -1.33
C LEU A 108 15.64 2.02 -1.81
N PRO A 109 16.62 2.08 -2.73
CA PRO A 109 17.33 0.89 -3.19
C PRO A 109 18.08 0.26 -2.02
N GLY A 110 17.87 -1.05 -1.81
CA GLY A 110 18.52 -1.78 -0.72
C GLY A 110 17.94 -1.53 0.68
N ALA A 111 16.78 -0.88 0.80
CA ALA A 111 16.17 -0.58 2.11
C ALA A 111 15.86 -1.83 2.96
N PHE A 112 15.62 -2.98 2.33
CA PHE A 112 15.37 -4.25 2.99
C PHE A 112 15.73 -5.43 2.08
N ALA A 113 15.97 -6.61 2.68
CA ALA A 113 16.33 -7.84 1.97
C ALA A 113 15.13 -8.51 1.28
N HIS A 114 13.94 -8.44 1.90
CA HIS A 114 12.70 -9.00 1.33
C HIS A 114 11.46 -8.20 1.74
N SER A 115 10.37 -8.35 0.99
CA SER A 115 9.14 -7.54 1.12
C SER A 115 8.57 -7.57 2.54
N CYS A 116 8.54 -8.73 3.19
CA CYS A 116 8.00 -8.81 4.55
C CYS A 116 8.84 -8.06 5.60
N GLN A 117 10.18 -8.07 5.48
CA GLN A 117 11.05 -7.28 6.35
C GLN A 117 10.73 -5.79 6.24
N GLY A 118 10.65 -5.28 5.01
CA GLY A 118 10.28 -3.88 4.75
C GLY A 118 8.88 -3.54 5.24
N THR A 119 7.92 -4.46 5.05
CA THR A 119 6.53 -4.31 5.51
C THR A 119 6.44 -4.15 7.02
N LEU A 120 7.06 -5.05 7.79
CA LEU A 120 6.99 -5.01 9.26
C LEU A 120 7.74 -3.81 9.85
N ALA A 121 8.88 -3.43 9.27
CA ALA A 121 9.62 -2.23 9.66
C ALA A 121 8.79 -0.96 9.41
N TYR A 122 8.22 -0.83 8.20
CA TYR A 122 7.37 0.30 7.84
C TYR A 122 6.10 0.35 8.69
N TRP A 123 5.42 -0.78 8.88
CA TRP A 123 4.19 -0.89 9.69
C TRP A 123 4.38 -0.33 11.10
N LYS A 124 5.50 -0.68 11.75
CA LYS A 124 5.88 -0.16 13.06
C LYS A 124 6.13 1.36 13.02
N LEU A 125 7.00 1.82 12.13
CA LEU A 125 7.47 3.21 12.13
C LEU A 125 6.43 4.21 11.63
N ALA A 126 5.55 3.81 10.72
CA ALA A 126 4.41 4.61 10.29
C ALA A 126 3.36 4.83 11.39
N ARG A 127 3.46 4.11 12.53
CA ARG A 127 2.56 4.25 13.68
C ARG A 127 3.20 4.93 14.90
N SER A 128 4.52 4.94 15.02
CA SER A 128 5.19 5.49 16.20
C SER A 128 6.52 6.23 15.96
N GLY A 129 7.09 6.19 14.75
CA GLY A 129 8.38 6.81 14.43
C GLY A 129 8.26 8.15 13.71
N VAL A 130 9.37 8.60 13.12
CA VAL A 130 9.44 9.86 12.35
C VAL A 130 8.44 9.84 11.19
N ILE A 131 8.24 8.69 10.54
CA ILE A 131 7.23 8.51 9.49
C ILE A 131 5.82 8.87 10.00
N ALA A 132 5.44 8.35 11.19
CA ALA A 132 4.13 8.62 11.77
C ALA A 132 3.89 10.12 12.00
N GLN A 133 4.91 10.83 12.49
CA GLN A 133 4.81 12.25 12.81
C GLN A 133 4.81 13.12 11.55
N GLN A 134 5.77 12.88 10.65
CA GLN A 134 6.04 13.75 9.51
C GLN A 134 5.05 13.57 8.37
N ASP A 135 4.49 12.37 8.20
CA ASP A 135 3.69 12.02 7.01
C ASP A 135 2.26 11.60 7.32
N TYR A 136 1.97 10.98 8.47
CA TYR A 136 0.60 10.58 8.81
C TYR A 136 -0.11 11.64 9.66
N ALA A 137 0.46 11.99 10.81
CA ALA A 137 -0.09 12.99 11.71
C ALA A 137 -0.18 14.38 11.06
N SER A 138 0.87 14.81 10.34
CA SER A 138 0.88 16.08 9.61
C SER A 138 -0.21 16.17 8.52
N ASN A 139 -0.59 15.03 7.94
CA ASN A 139 -1.63 14.92 6.93
C ASN A 139 -3.01 14.58 7.50
N ASN A 140 -3.18 14.52 8.82
CA ASN A 140 -4.43 14.18 9.50
C ASN A 140 -5.04 12.84 9.03
N ILE A 141 -4.18 11.85 8.80
CA ILE A 141 -4.58 10.48 8.45
C ILE A 141 -3.92 9.47 9.38
N ARG A 142 -4.54 8.30 9.50
CA ARG A 142 -4.01 7.17 10.26
C ARG A 142 -3.84 5.98 9.36
N LEU A 143 -2.72 5.30 9.52
CA LEU A 143 -2.45 4.05 8.84
C LEU A 143 -3.38 2.94 9.35
N LEU A 144 -4.03 2.24 8.43
CA LEU A 144 -4.81 1.02 8.72
C LEU A 144 -4.13 -0.25 8.22
N LEU A 145 -3.48 -0.18 7.05
CA LEU A 145 -2.79 -1.31 6.41
C LEU A 145 -1.57 -0.79 5.66
N ALA A 146 -0.45 -1.50 5.70
CA ALA A 146 0.69 -1.22 4.84
C ALA A 146 1.38 -2.48 4.34
N VAL A 147 1.88 -2.43 3.11
CA VAL A 147 2.82 -3.42 2.56
C VAL A 147 3.88 -2.71 1.74
N SER A 148 5.13 -3.08 1.98
CA SER A 148 6.24 -2.76 1.07
C SER A 148 6.33 -3.86 0.02
N LEU A 149 6.19 -3.52 -1.25
CA LEU A 149 6.21 -4.48 -2.34
C LEU A 149 7.59 -5.16 -2.50
N PRO A 150 7.69 -6.31 -3.20
CA PRO A 150 8.96 -6.86 -3.62
C PRO A 150 9.79 -5.81 -4.37
N GLN A 151 11.12 -6.04 -4.40
CA GLN A 151 12.03 -5.11 -5.05
C GLN A 151 11.72 -4.98 -6.55
N TYR A 152 11.71 -3.75 -7.04
CA TYR A 152 11.36 -3.43 -8.41
C TYR A 152 12.51 -3.81 -9.33
N ARG A 153 12.14 -4.30 -10.52
CA ARG A 153 13.03 -4.66 -11.62
C ARG A 153 12.83 -3.68 -12.78
N ILE A 154 13.84 -3.54 -13.62
CA ILE A 154 13.72 -2.80 -14.88
C ILE A 154 13.15 -3.75 -15.91
N PHE A 155 12.03 -3.37 -16.51
CA PHE A 155 11.44 -4.02 -17.68
C PHE A 155 11.60 -3.13 -18.90
N THR A 156 11.84 -3.72 -20.07
CA THR A 156 11.93 -2.96 -21.32
C THR A 156 11.15 -3.64 -22.43
N VAL A 157 10.68 -2.82 -23.38
CA VAL A 157 9.88 -3.30 -24.53
C VAL A 157 10.75 -3.94 -25.61
N SER A 158 12.03 -3.53 -25.72
CA SER A 158 12.87 -3.94 -26.86
C SER A 158 14.35 -4.15 -26.55
N LYS A 159 15.00 -3.27 -25.76
CA LYS A 159 16.43 -3.37 -25.50
C LYS A 159 16.69 -4.11 -24.18
N PRO A 160 17.38 -5.27 -24.16
CA PRO A 160 17.77 -5.90 -22.91
C PRO A 160 18.73 -4.98 -22.14
N VAL A 161 18.69 -5.07 -20.81
CA VAL A 161 19.60 -4.38 -19.90
C VAL A 161 20.54 -5.41 -19.31
N LYS A 162 21.81 -5.40 -19.70
CA LYS A 162 22.85 -6.34 -19.23
C LYS A 162 23.85 -5.68 -18.30
N ASP A 163 24.12 -4.39 -18.53
CA ASP A 163 25.00 -3.58 -17.70
C ASP A 163 24.47 -2.13 -17.61
N VAL A 164 25.12 -1.30 -16.79
CA VAL A 164 24.78 0.11 -16.58
C VAL A 164 24.70 0.89 -17.90
N ALA A 165 25.59 0.58 -18.85
CA ALA A 165 25.63 1.26 -20.14
C ALA A 165 24.32 1.09 -20.94
N ASP A 166 23.61 -0.02 -20.76
CA ASP A 166 22.35 -0.29 -21.45
C ASP A 166 21.17 0.48 -20.85
N VAL A 167 21.29 0.93 -19.59
CA VAL A 167 20.26 1.71 -18.89
C VAL A 167 20.37 3.20 -19.18
N ALA A 168 21.56 3.67 -19.52
CA ALA A 168 21.83 5.09 -19.75
C ALA A 168 20.91 5.68 -20.82
N GLY A 169 20.16 6.72 -20.45
CA GLY A 169 19.23 7.43 -21.32
C GLY A 169 17.88 6.75 -21.55
N LEU A 170 17.65 5.52 -21.04
CA LEU A 170 16.35 4.88 -21.14
C LEU A 170 15.29 5.67 -20.36
N LYS A 171 14.15 5.93 -21.00
CA LYS A 171 12.97 6.51 -20.36
C LYS A 171 12.22 5.41 -19.63
N LEU A 172 12.35 5.37 -18.32
CA LEU A 172 11.74 4.34 -17.48
C LEU A 172 10.64 4.94 -16.61
N ARG A 173 9.48 4.27 -16.58
CA ARG A 173 8.40 4.67 -15.66
C ARG A 173 8.91 4.66 -14.22
N SER A 174 8.58 5.71 -13.48
CA SER A 174 8.83 5.87 -12.05
C SER A 174 7.55 6.24 -11.30
N THR A 175 7.51 5.98 -10.00
CA THR A 175 6.46 6.51 -9.10
C THR A 175 6.78 7.93 -8.62
N GLY A 176 8.06 8.33 -8.63
CA GLY A 176 8.57 9.61 -8.13
C GLY A 176 9.63 9.45 -7.03
N GLY A 177 10.10 10.58 -6.51
CA GLY A 177 10.85 10.66 -5.24
C GLY A 177 12.07 9.72 -5.19
N ALA A 178 12.10 8.81 -4.22
CA ALA A 178 13.14 7.79 -4.08
C ALA A 178 13.44 7.02 -5.38
N GLN A 179 12.43 6.64 -6.17
CA GLN A 179 12.65 5.93 -7.44
C GLN A 179 13.27 6.83 -8.52
N ASP A 180 12.91 8.12 -8.55
CA ASP A 180 13.53 9.06 -9.47
C ASP A 180 15.02 9.26 -9.16
N LEU A 181 15.38 9.30 -7.88
CA LEU A 181 16.78 9.38 -7.45
C LEU A 181 17.56 8.14 -7.88
N THR A 182 16.99 6.94 -7.67
CA THR A 182 17.60 5.68 -8.11
C THR A 182 17.81 5.64 -9.61
N LEU A 183 16.79 5.96 -10.40
CA LEU A 183 16.87 5.91 -11.87
C LEU A 183 17.91 6.91 -12.40
N ARG A 184 17.96 8.13 -11.85
CA ARG A 184 18.99 9.12 -12.23
C ARG A 184 20.39 8.65 -11.86
N ALA A 185 20.56 8.02 -10.68
CA ALA A 185 21.86 7.52 -10.23
C ALA A 185 22.45 6.47 -11.18
N ILE A 186 21.61 5.65 -11.81
CA ILE A 186 22.02 4.65 -12.80
C ILE A 186 21.97 5.16 -14.26
N GLY A 187 21.72 6.46 -14.46
CA GLY A 187 21.75 7.11 -15.77
C GLY A 187 20.46 7.01 -16.60
N ALA A 188 19.38 6.45 -16.05
CA ALA A 188 18.06 6.44 -16.70
C ALA A 188 17.34 7.79 -16.56
N VAL A 189 16.35 8.01 -17.42
CA VAL A 189 15.45 9.16 -17.41
C VAL A 189 14.11 8.73 -16.80
N PRO A 190 13.79 9.13 -15.56
CA PRO A 190 12.51 8.78 -14.95
C PRO A 190 11.35 9.50 -15.63
N VAL A 191 10.27 8.76 -15.93
CA VAL A 191 8.99 9.30 -16.38
C VAL A 191 7.94 8.99 -15.32
N ARG A 192 7.56 10.02 -14.56
CA ARG A 192 6.72 9.87 -13.37
C ARG A 192 5.24 9.67 -13.74
N MET A 193 4.63 8.59 -13.29
CA MET A 193 3.18 8.35 -13.39
C MET A 193 2.68 7.25 -12.46
N ALA A 194 1.36 7.23 -12.23
CA ALA A 194 0.71 6.15 -11.48
C ALA A 194 0.69 4.84 -12.28
N ALA A 195 0.66 3.71 -11.57
CA ALA A 195 0.68 2.39 -12.21
C ALA A 195 -0.48 2.17 -13.21
N PRO A 196 -1.72 2.64 -12.96
CA PRO A 196 -2.81 2.50 -13.92
C PRO A 196 -2.56 3.18 -15.28
N ASP A 197 -1.72 4.21 -15.33
CA ASP A 197 -1.42 4.96 -16.56
C ASP A 197 -0.26 4.33 -17.36
N ALA A 198 0.47 3.38 -16.76
CA ALA A 198 1.71 2.85 -17.31
C ALA A 198 1.51 2.05 -18.60
N TYR A 199 0.47 1.22 -18.69
CA TYR A 199 0.20 0.40 -19.88
C TYR A 199 -0.02 1.27 -21.12
N GLU A 200 -0.90 2.26 -21.01
CA GLU A 200 -1.25 3.13 -22.13
C GLU A 200 -0.04 3.95 -22.58
N SER A 201 0.72 4.49 -21.62
CA SER A 201 1.93 5.26 -21.92
C SER A 201 3.02 4.40 -22.58
N LEU A 202 3.20 3.15 -22.13
CA LEU A 202 4.13 2.20 -22.73
C LEU A 202 3.68 1.79 -24.14
N SER A 203 2.39 1.53 -24.34
CA SER A 203 1.80 1.17 -25.64
C SER A 203 1.95 2.28 -26.68
N ARG A 204 1.89 3.56 -26.27
CA ARG A 204 2.15 4.71 -27.15
C ARG A 204 3.63 4.94 -27.47
N GLY A 205 4.55 4.15 -26.91
CA GLY A 205 6.00 4.29 -27.14
C GLY A 205 6.61 5.55 -26.51
N THR A 206 5.97 6.12 -25.50
CA THR A 206 6.47 7.34 -24.82
C THR A 206 7.61 7.05 -23.83
N MET A 207 7.80 5.77 -23.48
CA MET A 207 8.82 5.25 -22.56
C MET A 207 9.42 3.96 -23.12
N ASP A 208 10.67 3.68 -22.79
CA ASP A 208 11.38 2.46 -23.20
C ASP A 208 11.02 1.26 -22.31
N GLY A 209 10.50 1.52 -21.11
CA GLY A 209 10.32 0.50 -20.10
C GLY A 209 9.70 0.98 -18.79
N LEU A 210 9.71 0.09 -17.80
CA LEU A 210 9.10 0.30 -16.49
C LEU A 210 10.09 -0.06 -15.38
N LEU A 211 10.12 0.74 -14.32
CA LEU A 211 10.57 0.27 -13.01
C LEU A 211 9.34 -0.23 -12.24
N PHE A 212 9.23 -1.55 -12.03
CA PHE A 212 7.99 -2.17 -11.54
C PHE A 212 8.22 -3.52 -10.81
N PRO A 213 7.28 -4.00 -9.97
CA PRO A 213 7.32 -5.36 -9.43
C PRO A 213 6.64 -6.34 -10.41
N LEU A 214 6.99 -7.62 -10.32
CA LEU A 214 6.55 -8.65 -11.26
C LEU A 214 5.03 -8.81 -11.28
N GLU A 215 4.40 -8.82 -10.11
CA GLU A 215 2.97 -9.05 -9.95
C GLU A 215 2.14 -7.95 -10.61
N SER A 216 2.61 -6.71 -10.51
CA SER A 216 1.92 -5.58 -11.13
C SER A 216 2.15 -5.51 -12.64
N VAL A 217 3.26 -6.04 -13.17
CA VAL A 217 3.43 -6.21 -14.63
C VAL A 217 2.27 -7.05 -15.19
N VAL A 218 1.92 -8.15 -14.52
CA VAL A 218 0.79 -9.00 -14.90
C VAL A 218 -0.55 -8.32 -14.61
N ALA A 219 -0.73 -7.76 -13.41
CA ALA A 219 -2.03 -7.22 -12.99
C ALA A 219 -2.51 -6.03 -13.84
N TYR A 220 -1.59 -5.27 -14.42
CA TYR A 220 -1.90 -4.17 -15.34
C TYR A 220 -1.74 -4.55 -16.83
N GLY A 221 -1.49 -5.82 -17.14
CA GLY A 221 -1.38 -6.32 -18.51
C GLY A 221 -0.11 -5.89 -19.26
N ALA A 222 0.88 -5.32 -18.56
CA ALA A 222 2.12 -4.83 -19.15
C ALA A 222 3.03 -5.97 -19.63
N ASP A 223 2.80 -7.20 -19.15
CA ASP A 223 3.41 -8.45 -19.64
C ASP A 223 3.22 -8.65 -21.15
N LYS A 224 2.15 -8.07 -21.73
CA LYS A 224 1.89 -8.11 -23.18
C LYS A 224 2.79 -7.18 -24.00
N LEU A 225 3.50 -6.27 -23.35
CA LEU A 225 4.30 -5.21 -23.99
C LEU A 225 5.79 -5.36 -23.72
N VAL A 226 6.17 -5.72 -22.49
CA VAL A 226 7.57 -5.87 -22.10
C VAL A 226 8.13 -7.20 -22.60
N LYS A 227 9.39 -7.19 -23.05
CA LYS A 227 10.09 -8.39 -23.58
C LYS A 227 11.29 -8.79 -22.74
N HIS A 228 11.86 -7.86 -22.00
CA HIS A 228 13.03 -8.10 -21.17
C HIS A 228 12.80 -7.59 -19.76
N ALA A 229 13.43 -8.24 -18.80
CA ALA A 229 13.45 -7.84 -17.40
C ALA A 229 14.84 -8.06 -16.82
N THR A 230 15.29 -7.21 -15.90
CA THR A 230 16.50 -7.45 -15.11
C THR A 230 16.22 -8.41 -13.96
N ASP A 231 17.20 -9.19 -13.54
CA ASP A 231 17.13 -10.03 -12.35
C ASP A 231 18.41 -9.99 -11.51
N GLY A 232 18.34 -10.50 -10.28
CA GLY A 232 19.48 -10.57 -9.36
C GLY A 232 19.82 -9.25 -8.64
N LEU A 233 19.11 -8.15 -8.95
CA LEU A 233 19.25 -6.87 -8.28
C LEU A 233 17.91 -6.12 -8.22
N GLY A 234 17.63 -5.53 -7.06
CA GLY A 234 16.50 -4.64 -6.83
C GLY A 234 16.87 -3.17 -6.98
N PHE A 235 15.99 -2.39 -7.59
CA PHE A 235 16.18 -0.95 -7.84
C PHE A 235 15.25 -0.08 -6.96
N GLY A 236 14.98 -0.55 -5.75
CA GLY A 236 14.04 0.06 -4.81
C GLY A 236 12.70 -0.66 -4.75
N SER A 237 11.75 -0.08 -4.04
CA SER A 237 10.43 -0.68 -3.82
C SER A 237 9.33 0.38 -3.89
N PHE A 238 8.13 0.03 -3.46
CA PHE A 238 6.98 0.90 -3.35
C PHE A 238 6.14 0.49 -2.15
N VAL A 239 5.67 1.48 -1.40
CA VAL A 239 4.77 1.28 -0.28
C VAL A 239 3.33 1.42 -0.74
N VAL A 240 2.54 0.41 -0.43
CA VAL A 240 1.09 0.45 -0.48
C VAL A 240 0.59 0.70 0.92
N SER A 241 -0.27 1.71 1.10
CA SER A 241 -0.95 1.94 2.37
C SER A 241 -2.42 2.22 2.18
N TYR A 242 -3.24 1.74 3.12
CA TYR A 242 -4.62 2.19 3.29
C TYR A 242 -4.71 3.01 4.55
N SER A 243 -5.27 4.20 4.43
CA SER A 243 -5.35 5.17 5.53
C SER A 243 -6.77 5.71 5.69
N ILE A 244 -7.14 5.98 6.93
CA ILE A 244 -8.40 6.64 7.31
C ILE A 244 -8.11 8.07 7.75
N SER A 245 -9.01 9.02 7.48
CA SER A 245 -8.85 10.36 8.03
C SER A 245 -8.99 10.37 9.55
N ASP A 246 -8.28 11.28 10.21
CA ASP A 246 -8.40 11.48 11.65
C ASP A 246 -9.84 11.81 12.07
N THR A 247 -10.55 12.58 11.25
CA THR A 247 -11.95 12.94 11.49
C THR A 247 -12.86 11.72 11.45
N ALA A 248 -12.68 10.83 10.47
CA ALA A 248 -13.49 9.61 10.38
C ALA A 248 -13.14 8.65 11.53
N TRP A 249 -11.86 8.47 11.83
CA TRP A 249 -11.40 7.59 12.91
C TRP A 249 -11.98 7.98 14.27
N LYS A 250 -11.97 9.28 14.61
CA LYS A 250 -12.46 9.80 15.90
C LYS A 250 -13.98 9.62 16.10
N LYS A 251 -14.74 9.36 15.05
CA LYS A 251 -16.18 9.05 15.15
C LYS A 251 -16.46 7.59 15.49
N LEU A 252 -15.47 6.71 15.33
CA LEU A 252 -15.59 5.29 15.65
C LEU A 252 -15.42 5.07 17.16
N THR A 253 -16.15 4.12 17.72
CA THR A 253 -15.99 3.75 19.13
C THR A 253 -14.63 3.09 19.36
N PRO A 254 -14.09 3.11 20.60
CA PRO A 254 -12.84 2.42 20.92
C PRO A 254 -12.84 0.94 20.53
N GLU A 255 -13.98 0.25 20.63
CA GLU A 255 -14.14 -1.15 20.27
C GLU A 255 -13.98 -1.37 18.76
N ILE A 256 -14.56 -0.49 17.94
CA ILE A 256 -14.41 -0.54 16.48
C ILE A 256 -12.98 -0.21 16.07
N GLN A 257 -12.39 0.83 16.66
CA GLN A 257 -10.99 1.20 16.43
C GLN A 257 -10.05 0.04 16.77
N LYS A 258 -10.30 -0.64 17.90
CA LYS A 258 -9.56 -1.83 18.30
C LYS A 258 -9.77 -2.98 17.32
N ALA A 259 -11.00 -3.26 16.90
CA ALA A 259 -11.28 -4.31 15.92
C ALA A 259 -10.54 -4.10 14.59
N MET A 260 -10.53 -2.86 14.07
CA MET A 260 -9.78 -2.51 12.86
C MET A 260 -8.27 -2.73 13.00
N THR A 261 -7.74 -2.36 14.17
CA THR A 261 -6.31 -2.50 14.48
C THR A 261 -5.93 -3.97 14.67
N ASP A 262 -6.66 -4.71 15.49
CA ASP A 262 -6.39 -6.12 15.79
C ASP A 262 -6.41 -6.97 14.50
N VAL A 263 -7.42 -6.77 13.64
CA VAL A 263 -7.51 -7.50 12.38
C VAL A 263 -6.32 -7.20 11.48
N ALA A 264 -5.83 -5.95 11.44
CA ALA A 264 -4.63 -5.62 10.69
C ALA A 264 -3.38 -6.34 11.27
N GLU A 265 -3.19 -6.33 12.59
CA GLU A 265 -2.07 -7.03 13.24
C GLU A 265 -2.10 -8.55 12.98
N GLU A 266 -3.30 -9.14 12.88
CA GLU A 266 -3.49 -10.57 12.59
C GLU A 266 -3.12 -10.94 11.14
N ILE A 267 -3.47 -10.10 10.15
CA ILE A 267 -3.31 -10.44 8.73
C ILE A 267 -1.98 -10.01 8.13
N ILE A 268 -1.40 -8.87 8.55
CA ILE A 268 -0.21 -8.30 7.90
C ILE A 268 0.99 -9.28 7.90
N PRO A 269 1.30 -10.01 9.00
CA PRO A 269 2.40 -10.96 9.02
C PRO A 269 2.25 -12.13 8.04
N SER A 270 1.04 -12.62 7.80
CA SER A 270 0.82 -13.71 6.83
C SER A 270 0.77 -13.16 5.40
N ALA A 271 0.08 -12.03 5.19
CA ALA A 271 -0.03 -11.38 3.90
C ALA A 271 1.33 -10.96 3.33
N CYS A 272 2.24 -10.42 4.14
CA CYS A 272 3.57 -10.03 3.68
C CYS A 272 4.41 -11.24 3.19
N GLN A 273 4.20 -12.42 3.80
CA GLN A 273 4.87 -13.66 3.38
C GLN A 273 4.31 -14.16 2.05
N GLU A 274 2.98 -14.10 1.87
CA GLU A 274 2.35 -14.47 0.61
C GLU A 274 2.75 -13.52 -0.53
N VAL A 275 2.85 -12.21 -0.26
CA VAL A 275 3.41 -11.23 -1.20
C VAL A 275 4.84 -11.59 -1.60
N GLN A 276 5.69 -11.95 -0.63
CA GLN A 276 7.07 -12.38 -0.93
C GLN A 276 7.12 -13.67 -1.77
N LYS A 277 6.24 -14.64 -1.49
CA LYS A 277 6.16 -15.91 -2.25
C LYS A 277 5.67 -15.69 -3.68
N ALA A 278 4.76 -14.73 -3.88
CA ALA A 278 4.18 -14.43 -5.18
C ALA A 278 5.23 -13.98 -6.21
N ASP A 279 6.33 -13.34 -5.78
CA ASP A 279 7.39 -12.83 -6.68
C ASP A 279 8.02 -13.97 -7.49
N ALA A 280 8.43 -15.04 -6.82
CA ALA A 280 9.07 -16.20 -7.47
C ALA A 280 8.11 -16.92 -8.43
N THR A 281 6.85 -17.13 -8.02
CA THR A 281 5.84 -17.76 -8.88
C THR A 281 5.49 -16.88 -10.08
N THR A 282 5.46 -15.56 -9.90
CA THR A 282 5.16 -14.63 -10.99
C THR A 282 6.30 -14.54 -11.99
N LYS A 283 7.56 -14.60 -11.54
CA LYS A 283 8.72 -14.69 -12.43
C LYS A 283 8.59 -15.87 -13.41
N GLN A 284 8.30 -17.06 -12.89
CA GLN A 284 8.12 -18.27 -13.71
C GLN A 284 7.00 -18.12 -14.75
N LYS A 285 5.90 -17.46 -14.39
CA LYS A 285 4.80 -17.17 -15.32
C LYS A 285 5.21 -16.19 -16.43
N LEU A 286 5.97 -15.15 -16.09
CA LEU A 286 6.48 -14.18 -17.06
C LEU A 286 7.50 -14.81 -18.01
N GLU A 287 8.39 -15.67 -17.51
CA GLU A 287 9.31 -16.46 -18.34
C GLU A 287 8.53 -17.37 -19.32
N ALA A 288 7.52 -18.09 -18.82
CA ALA A 288 6.65 -18.91 -19.67
C ALA A 288 5.83 -18.10 -20.69
N ALA A 289 5.54 -16.82 -20.39
CA ALA A 289 4.90 -15.88 -21.30
C ALA A 289 5.89 -15.21 -22.29
N GLY A 290 7.18 -15.57 -22.24
CA GLY A 290 8.20 -15.11 -23.18
C GLY A 290 8.98 -13.86 -22.75
N VAL A 291 8.87 -13.42 -21.49
CA VAL A 291 9.73 -12.35 -20.95
C VAL A 291 11.12 -12.93 -20.65
N HIS A 292 12.15 -12.33 -21.21
CA HIS A 292 13.53 -12.73 -21.01
C HIS A 292 14.16 -12.02 -19.80
N PHE A 293 14.57 -12.79 -18.79
CA PHE A 293 15.25 -12.26 -17.61
C PHE A 293 16.77 -12.26 -17.80
N GLU A 294 17.39 -11.09 -17.60
CA GLU A 294 18.83 -10.89 -17.64
C GLU A 294 19.38 -10.74 -16.22
N THR A 295 20.20 -11.69 -15.78
CA THR A 295 20.83 -11.65 -14.46
C THR A 295 21.99 -10.65 -14.46
N LEU A 296 21.85 -9.57 -13.71
CA LEU A 296 22.84 -8.49 -13.68
C LEU A 296 24.07 -8.85 -12.85
N GLN A 297 25.20 -8.23 -13.21
CA GLN A 297 26.36 -8.10 -12.32
C GLN A 297 26.11 -6.93 -11.37
N PRO A 298 25.85 -7.18 -10.07
CA PRO A 298 25.21 -6.17 -9.23
C PRO A 298 26.15 -5.03 -8.79
N GLU A 299 27.46 -5.26 -8.77
CA GLU A 299 28.41 -4.34 -8.10
C GLU A 299 28.44 -2.95 -8.74
N LYS A 300 28.49 -2.85 -10.07
CA LYS A 300 28.47 -1.54 -10.76
C LYS A 300 27.19 -0.75 -10.45
N PHE A 301 26.04 -1.42 -10.45
CA PHE A 301 24.77 -0.78 -10.13
C PHE A 301 24.69 -0.39 -8.65
N LYS A 302 25.15 -1.24 -7.74
CA LYS A 302 25.21 -0.94 -6.31
C LYS A 302 26.10 0.27 -6.03
N ASP A 303 27.27 0.36 -6.67
CA ASP A 303 28.18 1.49 -6.52
C ASP A 303 27.52 2.81 -6.91
N LEU A 304 26.76 2.83 -8.01
CA LEU A 304 26.00 3.99 -8.45
C LEU A 304 24.86 4.35 -7.50
N MET A 305 24.19 3.35 -6.92
CA MET A 305 23.07 3.57 -5.99
C MET A 305 23.49 3.86 -4.55
N LYS A 306 24.77 3.64 -4.18
CA LYS A 306 25.26 3.72 -2.79
C LYS A 306 24.97 5.06 -2.09
N GLY A 307 24.88 6.15 -2.85
CA GLY A 307 24.60 7.50 -2.32
C GLY A 307 23.13 7.91 -2.34
N VAL A 308 22.22 7.09 -2.87
CA VAL A 308 20.82 7.47 -3.08
C VAL A 308 20.10 7.71 -1.75
N ASN A 309 20.29 6.83 -0.76
CA ASN A 309 19.69 6.97 0.57
C ASN A 309 20.16 8.26 1.29
N LYS A 310 21.46 8.56 1.21
CA LYS A 310 22.06 9.76 1.79
C LYS A 310 21.54 11.02 1.11
N THR A 311 21.52 11.04 -0.22
CA THR A 311 20.98 12.17 -1.01
C THR A 311 19.51 12.43 -0.69
N TRP A 312 18.72 11.36 -0.55
CA TRP A 312 17.32 11.44 -0.13
C TRP A 312 17.20 12.04 1.28
N ALA A 313 17.98 11.54 2.24
CA ALA A 313 17.95 11.99 3.63
C ALA A 313 18.33 13.47 3.77
N GLU A 314 19.45 13.89 3.17
CA GLU A 314 19.92 15.28 3.19
C GLU A 314 18.93 16.22 2.49
N GLY A 315 18.29 15.78 1.41
CA GLY A 315 17.23 16.51 0.72
C GLY A 315 15.95 16.69 1.56
N LEU A 316 15.73 15.83 2.57
CA LEU A 316 14.66 16.01 3.53
C LEU A 316 15.07 16.84 4.73
N ASP A 317 16.29 16.68 5.23
CA ASP A 317 16.81 17.47 6.35
C ASP A 317 16.87 18.96 6.00
N SER A 318 17.30 19.30 4.79
CA SER A 318 17.27 20.67 4.27
C SER A 318 15.87 21.29 4.21
N ARG A 319 14.81 20.46 4.28
CA ARG A 319 13.40 20.88 4.33
C ARG A 319 12.77 20.70 5.72
N GLY A 320 13.56 20.38 6.75
CA GLY A 320 13.09 20.14 8.10
C GLY A 320 12.22 18.88 8.24
N LYS A 321 12.42 17.88 7.36
CA LYS A 321 11.63 16.64 7.32
C LYS A 321 12.32 15.43 7.97
N HIS A 322 13.45 15.65 8.66
CA HIS A 322 14.11 14.63 9.47
C HIS A 322 14.42 13.34 8.69
N GLY A 323 14.94 13.48 7.47
CA GLY A 323 15.25 12.34 6.60
C GLY A 323 16.33 11.45 7.18
N SER A 324 17.38 12.02 7.78
CA SER A 324 18.44 11.23 8.41
C SER A 324 17.93 10.40 9.60
N ASP A 325 17.03 10.98 10.41
CA ASP A 325 16.43 10.27 11.54
C ASP A 325 15.52 9.14 11.04
N ALA A 326 14.68 9.41 10.03
CA ALA A 326 13.81 8.39 9.43
C ALA A 326 14.60 7.24 8.79
N LEU A 327 15.69 7.55 8.08
CA LEU A 327 16.58 6.54 7.49
C LEU A 327 17.16 5.64 8.59
N LYS A 328 17.72 6.24 9.64
CA LYS A 328 18.30 5.52 10.76
C LYS A 328 17.27 4.64 11.49
N GLU A 329 16.08 5.18 11.75
CA GLU A 329 15.00 4.40 12.38
C GLU A 329 14.60 3.20 11.52
N PHE A 330 14.46 3.41 10.20
CA PHE A 330 14.08 2.36 9.27
C PHE A 330 15.13 1.25 9.17
N GLU A 331 16.41 1.61 9.02
CA GLU A 331 17.52 0.66 8.99
C GLU A 331 17.56 -0.18 10.28
N ALA A 332 17.40 0.45 11.44
CA ALA A 332 17.36 -0.25 12.72
C ALA A 332 16.15 -1.19 12.85
N ALA A 333 14.97 -0.73 12.42
CA ALA A 333 13.76 -1.54 12.46
C ALA A 333 13.83 -2.75 11.50
N ALA A 334 14.33 -2.54 10.28
CA ALA A 334 14.53 -3.60 9.30
C ALA A 334 15.55 -4.63 9.80
N ALA A 335 16.68 -4.20 10.35
CA ALA A 335 17.72 -5.08 10.88
C ALA A 335 17.25 -5.95 12.07
N ALA A 336 16.24 -5.50 12.83
CA ALA A 336 15.66 -6.27 13.94
C ALA A 336 14.75 -7.42 13.48
N ILE A 337 14.33 -7.42 12.21
CA ILE A 337 13.49 -8.45 11.62
C ILE A 337 14.39 -9.46 10.90
N PRO A 338 14.25 -10.77 11.18
CA PRO A 338 15.05 -11.80 10.51
C PRO A 338 14.96 -11.68 8.98
N ALA A 339 16.11 -11.80 8.32
CA ALA A 339 16.20 -11.80 6.86
C ALA A 339 15.73 -13.14 6.22
N LYS A 340 15.27 -14.09 7.03
CA LYS A 340 14.81 -15.44 6.66
C LYS A 340 13.67 -15.89 7.57
#